data_AF-A0A934VFR8-F1
#
_entry.id   AF-A0A934VFR8-F1
#
_cell.length_a   1.000
_cell.length_b   1.000
_cell.length_c   1.000
_cell.angle_alpha   90.00
_cell.angle_beta   90.00
_cell.angle_gamma   90.00
#
_symmetry.space_group_name_H-M   'P 1'
#
loop_
_entity.id
_entity.type
_entity.pdbx_description
1 polymer ?
#
loop_
_entity_poly.entity_id
_entity_poly.type
_entity_poly.pdbx_seq_one_letter_code
_entity_poly.pdbx_strand_id
1 'polypeptide(L)'
;MNALLPASIATVVVLTGGCVTQHVTGSVEEHARVEGKRYADEVRAQSPFETVEISWSEAEDLMESRNLEYRSAEIGYLQAMEHTPIVEELTDQVKDMVDLSLGDLLKPDNLLKSLETPVTQLPQQLRSVSKLKDLSHQIEQNTWEKTCESFDAEVRMRKEKVKLHCLLKTGELIDGEIAQLGEAKPLPEDADPKLVAARQSWQNSLRQARSVWLTEVRDFFNAEYHDVHFKKDGSGLPTYRKMERPDLTDWQRWCKLTRSQELVSALQKAHDQQKPAVPGTKLVTDKLAEMIHIDLGSEPDVRLKTESVREEVRTLIRSWREMKQAQVQAAKLEATADQSLVTLDQVQTRQNLFKLRQQEIQSASVVWMLDEECWN
;
A
#
# COMPACT_ATOMS: atom_id res chain seq x y z
N MET A 1 -33.95 -40.13 62.37
CA MET A 1 -33.52 -38.71 62.36
C MET A 1 -32.01 -38.68 62.24
N ASN A 2 -31.50 -38.24 61.10
CA ASN A 2 -30.49 -37.18 61.01
C ASN A 2 -30.13 -37.00 59.53
N ALA A 3 -30.62 -35.88 59.01
CA ALA A 3 -30.25 -35.32 57.73
C ALA A 3 -28.81 -34.80 57.85
N LEU A 4 -27.93 -35.25 56.96
CA LEU A 4 -26.70 -34.53 56.65
C LEU A 4 -26.41 -34.72 55.16
N LEU A 5 -26.08 -33.59 54.53
CA LEU A 5 -25.58 -33.37 53.16
C LEU A 5 -26.62 -32.91 52.13
N PRO A 6 -26.80 -31.58 52.03
CA PRO A 6 -26.74 -30.93 50.72
C PRO A 6 -25.70 -29.79 50.66
N ALA A 7 -24.84 -29.62 51.66
CA ALA A 7 -23.95 -28.46 51.75
C ALA A 7 -22.70 -28.55 50.84
N SER A 8 -22.11 -29.73 50.62
CA SER A 8 -20.75 -29.82 50.07
C SER A 8 -20.62 -29.60 48.56
N ILE A 9 -21.66 -29.81 47.75
CA ILE A 9 -21.57 -29.64 46.29
C ILE A 9 -21.82 -28.18 45.89
N ALA A 10 -22.78 -27.51 46.56
CA ALA A 10 -23.08 -26.10 46.31
C ALA A 10 -21.90 -25.18 46.67
N THR A 11 -21.17 -25.48 47.76
CA THR A 11 -20.00 -24.68 48.17
C THR A 11 -18.81 -24.83 47.22
N VAL A 12 -18.58 -26.01 46.65
CA VAL A 12 -17.49 -26.23 45.68
C VAL A 12 -17.78 -25.55 44.33
N VAL A 13 -19.03 -25.56 43.85
CA VAL A 13 -19.41 -24.87 42.61
C VAL A 13 -19.36 -23.34 42.77
N VAL A 14 -19.74 -22.80 43.93
CA VAL A 14 -19.64 -21.36 44.21
C VAL A 14 -18.19 -20.90 44.42
N LEU A 15 -17.34 -21.71 45.07
CA LEU A 15 -15.91 -21.40 45.24
C LEU A 15 -15.12 -21.49 43.93
N THR A 16 -15.39 -22.51 43.09
CA THR A 16 -14.73 -22.65 41.78
C THR A 16 -15.23 -21.61 40.78
N GLY A 17 -16.53 -21.31 40.76
CA GLY A 17 -17.08 -20.19 39.98
C GLY A 17 -16.53 -18.83 40.41
N GLY A 18 -16.40 -18.60 41.73
CA GLY A 18 -15.78 -17.39 42.28
C GLY A 18 -14.30 -17.24 41.92
N CYS A 19 -13.51 -18.32 42.00
CA CYS A 19 -12.10 -18.32 41.61
C CYS A 19 -11.88 -18.16 40.10
N VAL A 20 -12.71 -18.78 39.25
CA VAL A 20 -12.63 -18.58 37.79
C VAL A 20 -13.04 -17.16 37.42
N THR A 21 -14.09 -16.62 38.04
CA THR A 21 -14.50 -15.23 37.82
C THR A 21 -13.42 -14.27 38.27
N GLN A 22 -12.82 -14.47 39.46
CA GLN A 22 -11.70 -13.66 39.94
C GLN A 22 -10.45 -13.77 39.05
N HIS A 23 -10.15 -14.95 38.51
CA HIS A 23 -9.02 -15.13 37.60
C HIS A 23 -9.24 -14.44 36.25
N VAL A 24 -10.45 -14.55 35.68
CA VAL A 24 -10.81 -13.85 34.45
C VAL A 24 -10.83 -12.34 34.68
N THR A 25 -11.46 -11.86 35.76
CA THR A 25 -11.46 -10.43 36.11
C THR A 25 -10.05 -9.92 36.36
N GLY A 26 -9.20 -10.65 37.09
CA GLY A 26 -7.80 -10.27 37.31
C GLY A 26 -6.96 -10.28 36.03
N SER A 27 -7.20 -11.22 35.12
CA SER A 27 -6.54 -11.26 33.81
C SER A 27 -6.96 -10.10 32.91
N VAL A 28 -8.25 -9.76 32.92
CA VAL A 28 -8.79 -8.60 32.18
C VAL A 28 -8.27 -7.30 32.77
N GLU A 29 -8.26 -7.15 34.10
CA GLU A 29 -7.71 -5.98 34.78
C GLU A 29 -6.21 -5.81 34.50
N GLU A 30 -5.43 -6.89 34.50
CA GLU A 30 -4.00 -6.81 34.20
C GLU A 30 -3.75 -6.47 32.72
N HIS A 31 -4.50 -7.07 31.78
CA HIS A 31 -4.40 -6.69 30.36
C HIS A 31 -4.82 -5.24 30.15
N ALA A 32 -5.93 -4.80 30.73
CA ALA A 32 -6.39 -3.42 30.66
C ALA A 32 -5.38 -2.45 31.29
N ARG A 33 -4.69 -2.84 32.36
CA ARG A 33 -3.63 -2.04 32.99
C ARG A 33 -2.39 -1.94 32.09
N VAL A 34 -1.99 -3.03 31.44
CA VAL A 34 -0.86 -3.05 30.50
C VAL A 34 -1.17 -2.22 29.27
N GLU A 35 -2.34 -2.42 28.66
CA GLU A 35 -2.81 -1.62 27.52
C GLU A 35 -2.96 -0.15 27.91
N GLY A 36 -3.57 0.14 29.06
CA GLY A 36 -3.75 1.50 29.54
C GLY A 36 -2.43 2.22 29.79
N LYS A 37 -1.40 1.52 30.31
CA LYS A 37 -0.05 2.08 30.47
C LYS A 37 0.63 2.34 29.13
N ARG A 38 0.55 1.37 28.21
CA ARG A 38 1.09 1.52 26.87
C ARG A 38 0.46 2.72 26.15
N TYR A 39 -0.86 2.85 26.22
CA TYR A 39 -1.58 3.98 25.64
C TYR A 39 -1.20 5.30 26.33
N ALA A 40 -1.03 5.33 27.65
CA ALA A 40 -0.58 6.53 28.36
C ALA A 40 0.84 6.96 27.95
N ASP A 41 1.76 6.02 27.74
CA ASP A 41 3.11 6.30 27.24
C ASP A 41 3.09 6.75 25.76
N GLU A 42 2.21 6.16 24.93
CA GLU A 42 1.97 6.61 23.55
C GLU A 42 1.44 8.05 23.52
N VAL A 43 0.43 8.39 24.34
CA VAL A 43 -0.12 9.75 24.47
C VAL A 43 0.95 10.71 24.99
N ARG A 44 1.78 10.31 25.95
CA ARG A 44 2.88 11.16 26.43
C ARG A 44 3.89 11.46 25.31
N ALA A 45 4.19 10.47 24.45
CA ALA A 45 5.08 10.63 23.31
C ALA A 45 4.46 11.47 22.17
N GLN A 46 3.13 11.59 22.12
CA GLN A 46 2.42 12.42 21.12
C GLN A 46 2.41 13.91 21.47
N SER A 47 2.99 14.33 22.60
CA SER A 47 3.00 15.71 23.11
C SER A 47 1.68 16.47 22.86
N PRO A 48 0.56 16.06 23.49
CA PRO A 48 -0.75 16.68 23.31
C PRO A 48 -0.83 18.12 23.83
N PHE A 49 0.25 18.64 24.43
CA PHE A 49 0.33 19.97 25.02
C PHE A 49 1.45 20.85 24.45
N GLU A 50 2.37 20.31 23.65
CA GLU A 50 3.50 21.07 23.10
C GLU A 50 3.63 20.84 21.60
N THR A 51 4.18 21.82 20.89
CA THR A 51 4.47 21.70 19.46
C THR A 51 5.56 20.66 19.23
N VAL A 52 5.31 19.71 18.33
CA VAL A 52 6.27 18.69 17.94
C VAL A 52 7.00 19.11 16.67
N GLU A 53 8.32 19.04 16.69
CA GLU A 53 9.14 19.21 15.48
C GLU A 53 9.56 17.82 14.98
N ILE A 54 9.26 17.53 13.71
CA ILE A 54 9.53 16.22 13.11
C ILE A 54 10.22 16.44 11.76
N SER A 55 11.33 15.76 11.49
CA SER A 55 11.93 15.77 10.16
C SER A 55 11.10 14.97 9.14
N TRP A 56 11.36 15.12 7.84
CA TRP A 56 10.61 14.37 6.83
C TRP A 56 10.94 12.87 6.90
N SER A 57 12.19 12.51 7.16
CA SER A 57 12.60 11.12 7.40
C SER A 57 11.99 10.55 8.68
N GLU A 58 11.95 11.30 9.78
CA GLU A 58 11.28 10.83 11.00
C GLU A 58 9.77 10.67 10.80
N ALA A 59 9.15 11.50 9.96
CA ALA A 59 7.75 11.36 9.62
C ALA A 59 7.47 10.09 8.80
N GLU A 60 8.42 9.68 7.95
CA GLU A 60 8.38 8.38 7.25
C GLU A 60 8.49 7.23 8.26
N ASP A 61 9.47 7.25 9.17
CA ASP A 61 9.63 6.22 10.22
C ASP A 61 8.38 6.14 11.14
N LEU A 62 7.78 7.29 11.46
CA LEU A 62 6.55 7.35 12.24
C LEU A 62 5.35 6.78 11.47
N MET A 63 5.30 6.92 10.15
CA MET A 63 4.25 6.33 9.33
C MET A 63 4.35 4.80 9.39
N GLU A 64 5.56 4.24 9.25
CA GLU A 64 5.81 2.79 9.33
C GLU A 64 5.38 2.20 10.68
N SER A 65 5.42 2.99 11.76
CA SER A 65 5.04 2.53 13.11
C SER A 65 3.59 2.83 13.51
N ARG A 66 2.98 3.91 13.00
CA ARG A 66 1.68 4.41 13.50
C ARG A 66 0.55 4.41 12.47
N ASN A 67 0.84 4.55 11.19
CA ASN A 67 -0.21 4.54 10.17
C ASN A 67 -0.73 3.11 10.00
N LEU A 68 -1.97 2.87 10.43
CA LEU A 68 -2.59 1.53 10.42
C LEU A 68 -2.74 0.98 9.00
N GLU A 69 -3.09 1.84 8.03
CA GLU A 69 -3.27 1.44 6.63
C GLU A 69 -1.93 1.00 6.03
N TYR A 70 -0.87 1.78 6.21
CA TYR A 70 0.47 1.44 5.75
C TYR A 70 0.97 0.14 6.39
N ARG A 71 0.84 0.00 7.71
CA ARG A 71 1.28 -1.20 8.43
C ARG A 71 0.53 -2.45 8.03
N SER A 72 -0.79 -2.34 7.88
CA SER A 72 -1.60 -3.48 7.44
C SER A 72 -1.22 -3.93 6.03
N ALA A 73 -0.90 -2.97 5.16
CA ALA A 73 -0.41 -3.24 3.82
C ALA A 73 0.99 -3.87 3.85
N GLU A 74 1.92 -3.32 4.63
CA GLU A 74 3.28 -3.87 4.77
C GLU A 74 3.29 -5.30 5.32
N ILE A 75 2.47 -5.59 6.34
CA ILE A 75 2.31 -6.95 6.86
C ILE A 75 1.76 -7.87 5.77
N GLY A 76 0.74 -7.42 5.03
CA GLY A 76 0.18 -8.19 3.91
C GLY A 76 1.20 -8.45 2.81
N TYR A 77 2.04 -7.47 2.49
CA TYR A 77 3.15 -7.59 1.53
C TYR A 77 4.14 -8.66 1.99
N LEU A 78 4.62 -8.58 3.23
CA LEU A 78 5.58 -9.52 3.79
C LEU A 78 5.01 -10.95 3.83
N GLN A 79 3.74 -11.11 4.22
CA GLN A 79 3.07 -12.42 4.24
C GLN A 79 2.90 -13.00 2.84
N ALA A 80 2.59 -12.18 1.85
CA ALA A 80 2.49 -12.60 0.45
C ALA A 80 3.85 -13.02 -0.12
N MET A 81 4.94 -12.35 0.30
CA MET A 81 6.31 -12.66 -0.11
C MET A 81 6.95 -13.84 0.64
N GLU A 82 6.44 -14.18 1.84
CA GLU A 82 6.98 -15.27 2.64
C GLU A 82 6.76 -16.63 1.96
N HIS A 83 7.82 -17.45 1.93
CA HIS A 83 7.79 -18.78 1.31
C HIS A 83 6.67 -19.63 1.91
N THR A 84 5.80 -20.17 1.05
CA THR A 84 4.61 -20.90 1.48
C THR A 84 4.99 -22.26 2.09
N PRO A 85 4.35 -22.71 3.19
CA PRO A 85 4.44 -24.09 3.70
C PRO A 85 4.02 -25.17 2.67
N ILE A 86 3.48 -24.76 1.53
CA ILE A 86 3.15 -25.62 0.39
C ILE A 86 4.42 -26.21 -0.26
N VAL A 87 5.60 -25.58 -0.14
CA VAL A 87 6.85 -26.23 -0.60
C VAL A 87 7.21 -27.41 0.31
N GLU A 88 6.94 -27.30 1.61
CA GLU A 88 7.08 -28.41 2.56
C GLU A 88 6.01 -29.48 2.27
N GLU A 89 4.76 -29.09 2.00
CA GLU A 89 3.69 -30.02 1.61
C GLU A 89 3.95 -30.70 0.26
N LEU A 90 4.52 -29.98 -0.71
CA LEU A 90 5.03 -30.52 -1.98
C LEU A 90 6.18 -31.48 -1.72
N THR A 91 7.10 -31.14 -0.81
CA THR A 91 8.24 -31.99 -0.46
C THR A 91 7.76 -33.28 0.22
N ASP A 92 6.79 -33.20 1.12
CA ASP A 92 6.19 -34.34 1.81
C ASP A 92 5.34 -35.20 0.87
N GLN A 93 4.53 -34.61 -0.02
CA GLN A 93 3.74 -35.36 -1.00
C GLN A 93 4.59 -35.94 -2.14
N VAL A 94 5.66 -35.25 -2.57
CA VAL A 94 6.64 -35.80 -3.51
C VAL A 94 7.41 -36.93 -2.84
N LYS A 95 7.76 -36.83 -1.55
CA LYS A 95 8.39 -37.92 -0.79
C LYS A 95 7.47 -39.15 -0.70
N ASP A 96 6.19 -38.96 -0.40
CA ASP A 96 5.16 -40.03 -0.43
C ASP A 96 4.95 -40.63 -1.84
N MET A 97 5.12 -39.83 -2.90
CA MET A 97 5.02 -40.30 -4.30
C MET A 97 6.32 -40.89 -4.86
N VAL A 98 7.49 -40.51 -4.35
CA VAL A 98 8.80 -41.05 -4.73
C VAL A 98 9.05 -42.40 -4.06
N ASP A 99 8.45 -42.67 -2.90
CA ASP A 99 8.29 -44.04 -2.37
C ASP A 99 7.45 -44.93 -3.33
N LEU A 100 6.71 -44.33 -4.27
CA LEU A 100 6.07 -44.95 -5.45
C LEU A 100 6.81 -44.58 -6.76
N SER A 101 8.14 -44.66 -6.77
CA SER A 101 9.06 -44.63 -7.93
C SER A 101 8.42 -44.35 -9.31
N LEU A 102 8.26 -43.06 -9.65
CA LEU A 102 7.99 -42.58 -11.01
C LEU A 102 9.01 -43.11 -12.04
N GLY A 103 10.23 -43.40 -11.58
CA GLY A 103 11.30 -44.02 -12.37
C GLY A 103 11.06 -45.50 -12.70
N ASP A 104 10.30 -46.24 -11.89
CA ASP A 104 9.83 -47.60 -12.22
C ASP A 104 8.55 -47.57 -13.06
N LEU A 105 7.70 -46.55 -12.88
CA LEU A 105 6.43 -46.39 -13.59
C LEU A 105 6.56 -46.21 -15.11
N LEU A 106 7.63 -45.54 -15.57
CA LEU A 106 7.89 -45.29 -16.99
C LEU A 106 8.86 -46.32 -17.63
N LYS A 107 9.24 -47.37 -16.90
CA LYS A 107 10.06 -48.45 -17.46
C LYS A 107 9.24 -49.27 -18.47
N PRO A 108 9.83 -49.67 -19.61
CA PRO A 108 9.14 -50.45 -20.65
C PRO A 108 8.46 -51.71 -20.10
N ASP A 109 9.09 -52.41 -19.16
CA ASP A 109 8.58 -53.65 -18.57
C ASP A 109 7.33 -53.46 -17.70
N ASN A 110 7.20 -52.30 -17.04
CA ASN A 110 6.03 -51.98 -16.23
C ASN A 110 4.88 -51.41 -17.08
N LEU A 111 5.19 -50.72 -18.18
CA LEU A 111 4.20 -50.36 -19.20
C LEU A 111 3.62 -51.61 -19.87
N LEU A 112 4.45 -52.60 -20.19
CA LEU A 112 4.02 -53.91 -20.71
C LEU A 112 3.12 -54.66 -19.72
N LYS A 113 3.49 -54.72 -18.43
CA LYS A 113 2.64 -55.31 -17.37
C LYS A 113 1.32 -54.56 -17.15
N SER A 114 1.32 -53.23 -17.32
CA SER A 114 0.10 -52.42 -17.23
C SER A 114 -0.85 -52.68 -18.41
N LEU A 115 -0.32 -53.07 -19.58
CA LEU A 115 -1.11 -53.51 -20.73
C LEU A 115 -1.63 -54.94 -20.57
N GLU A 116 -0.93 -55.79 -19.81
CA GLU A 116 -1.38 -57.15 -19.44
C GLU A 116 -2.43 -57.15 -18.31
N THR A 117 -2.37 -56.18 -17.38
CA THR A 117 -3.35 -56.00 -16.29
C THR A 117 -3.94 -54.57 -16.23
N PRO A 118 -4.66 -54.16 -17.29
CA PRO A 118 -5.07 -52.77 -17.48
C PRO A 118 -6.10 -52.27 -16.47
N VAL A 119 -6.85 -53.17 -15.81
CA VAL A 119 -7.96 -52.79 -14.93
C VAL A 119 -7.50 -52.29 -13.56
N THR A 120 -6.32 -52.71 -13.09
CA THR A 120 -5.85 -52.37 -11.72
C THR A 120 -4.69 -51.38 -11.72
N GLN A 121 -3.76 -51.51 -12.67
CA GLN A 121 -2.55 -50.68 -12.68
C GLN A 121 -2.78 -49.31 -13.32
N LEU A 122 -3.41 -49.23 -14.49
CA LEU A 122 -3.69 -47.95 -15.17
C LEU A 122 -4.47 -46.96 -14.28
N PRO A 123 -5.53 -47.35 -13.55
CA PRO A 123 -6.23 -46.42 -12.67
C PRO A 123 -5.37 -45.89 -11.52
N GLN A 124 -4.43 -46.69 -11.00
CA GLN A 124 -3.54 -46.27 -9.92
C GLN A 124 -2.47 -45.30 -10.43
N GLN A 125 -1.95 -45.52 -11.64
CA GLN A 125 -1.01 -44.63 -12.33
C GLN A 125 -1.67 -43.31 -12.74
N LEU A 126 -2.90 -43.35 -13.25
CA LEU A 126 -3.66 -42.15 -13.59
C LEU A 126 -4.00 -41.33 -12.33
N ARG A 127 -4.23 -41.98 -11.19
CA ARG A 127 -4.46 -41.29 -9.90
C ARG A 127 -3.22 -40.57 -9.39
N SER A 128 -2.01 -41.14 -9.47
CA SER A 128 -0.79 -40.46 -9.01
C SER A 128 -0.44 -39.26 -9.89
N VAL A 129 -0.57 -39.39 -11.22
CA VAL A 129 -0.39 -38.27 -12.17
C VAL A 129 -1.47 -37.20 -11.98
N SER A 130 -2.73 -37.58 -11.74
CA SER A 130 -3.80 -36.63 -11.42
C SER A 130 -3.50 -35.85 -10.14
N LYS A 131 -3.03 -36.51 -9.08
CA LYS A 131 -2.67 -35.85 -7.82
C LYS A 131 -1.53 -34.84 -7.97
N LEU A 132 -0.46 -35.18 -8.71
CA LEU A 132 0.62 -34.23 -9.00
C LEU A 132 0.14 -33.03 -9.80
N LYS A 133 -0.77 -33.27 -10.75
CA LYS A 133 -1.40 -32.20 -11.54
C LYS A 133 -2.26 -31.29 -10.66
N ASP A 134 -3.09 -31.87 -9.80
CA ASP A 134 -3.98 -31.11 -8.91
C ASP A 134 -3.16 -30.28 -7.89
N LEU A 135 -2.08 -30.85 -7.35
CA LEU A 135 -1.17 -30.16 -6.43
C LEU A 135 -0.40 -29.01 -7.13
N SER A 136 0.15 -29.25 -8.32
CA SER A 136 0.84 -28.19 -9.06
C SER A 136 -0.10 -27.08 -9.50
N HIS A 137 -1.34 -27.42 -9.86
CA HIS A 137 -2.36 -26.41 -10.12
C HIS A 137 -2.62 -25.56 -8.88
N GLN A 138 -2.73 -26.18 -7.71
CA GLN A 138 -2.91 -25.49 -6.44
C GLN A 138 -1.71 -24.60 -6.08
N ILE A 139 -0.49 -25.05 -6.35
CA ILE A 139 0.74 -24.23 -6.17
C ILE A 139 0.72 -23.02 -7.09
N GLU A 140 0.40 -23.21 -8.37
CA GLU A 140 0.33 -22.13 -9.35
C GLU A 140 -0.78 -21.13 -8.98
N GLN A 141 -1.98 -21.59 -8.59
CA GLN A 141 -3.06 -20.73 -8.11
C GLN A 141 -2.65 -19.92 -6.89
N ASN A 142 -2.06 -20.55 -5.87
CA ASN A 142 -1.60 -19.87 -4.68
C ASN A 142 -0.50 -18.84 -5.01
N THR A 143 0.39 -19.15 -5.94
CA THR A 143 1.43 -18.22 -6.40
C THR A 143 0.82 -17.00 -7.09
N TRP A 144 -0.21 -17.19 -7.93
CA TRP A 144 -0.95 -16.09 -8.54
C TRP A 144 -1.65 -15.22 -7.48
N GLU A 145 -2.34 -15.84 -6.51
CA GLU A 145 -3.01 -15.15 -5.41
C GLU A 145 -2.02 -14.31 -4.59
N LYS A 146 -0.92 -14.90 -4.13
CA LYS A 146 0.13 -14.20 -3.40
C LYS A 146 0.74 -13.06 -4.21
N THR A 147 0.96 -13.26 -5.50
CA THR A 147 1.50 -12.21 -6.38
C THR A 147 0.51 -11.04 -6.46
N CYS A 148 -0.79 -11.31 -6.63
CA CYS A 148 -1.84 -10.28 -6.58
C CYS A 148 -1.84 -9.55 -5.23
N GLU A 149 -1.85 -10.27 -4.11
CA GLU A 149 -1.86 -9.70 -2.76
C GLU A 149 -0.64 -8.80 -2.50
N SER A 150 0.54 -9.20 -2.99
CA SER A 150 1.77 -8.40 -2.88
C SER A 150 1.66 -7.07 -3.66
N PHE A 151 1.12 -7.09 -4.88
CA PHE A 151 0.90 -5.86 -5.65
C PHE A 151 -0.16 -4.96 -5.00
N ASP A 152 -1.26 -5.53 -4.50
CA ASP A 152 -2.31 -4.79 -3.78
C ASP A 152 -1.77 -4.11 -2.52
N ALA A 153 -0.88 -4.80 -1.80
CA ALA A 153 -0.20 -4.27 -0.64
C ALA A 153 0.77 -3.15 -1.02
N GLU A 154 1.59 -3.32 -2.06
CA GLU A 154 2.54 -2.30 -2.53
C GLU A 154 1.82 -1.02 -2.98
N VAL A 155 0.72 -1.14 -3.73
CA VAL A 155 -0.11 0.00 -4.13
C VAL A 155 -0.64 0.76 -2.92
N ARG A 156 -1.12 0.06 -1.89
CA ARG A 156 -1.60 0.67 -0.64
C ARG A 156 -0.47 1.38 0.11
N MET A 157 0.70 0.75 0.24
CA MET A 157 1.88 1.36 0.87
C MET A 157 2.30 2.65 0.15
N ARG A 158 2.39 2.63 -1.18
CA ARG A 158 2.74 3.82 -1.97
C ARG A 158 1.70 4.93 -1.84
N LYS A 159 0.41 4.58 -1.78
CA LYS A 159 -0.68 5.54 -1.56
C LYS A 159 -0.52 6.29 -0.23
N GLU A 160 -0.20 5.58 0.84
CA GLU A 160 0.05 6.22 2.14
C GLU A 160 1.35 7.04 2.14
N LYS A 161 2.42 6.58 1.48
CA LYS A 161 3.64 7.39 1.29
C LYS A 161 3.36 8.69 0.52
N VAL A 162 2.61 8.63 -0.57
CA VAL A 162 2.22 9.82 -1.34
C VAL A 162 1.37 10.77 -0.50
N LYS A 163 0.41 10.26 0.28
CA LYS A 163 -0.37 11.07 1.23
C LYS A 163 0.54 11.78 2.23
N LEU A 164 1.52 11.08 2.81
CA LEU A 164 2.50 11.69 3.71
C LEU A 164 3.22 12.85 3.03
N HIS A 165 3.81 12.64 1.85
CA HIS A 165 4.52 13.72 1.16
C HIS A 165 3.62 14.90 0.75
N CYS A 166 2.35 14.65 0.47
CA CYS A 166 1.35 15.71 0.29
C CYS A 166 1.17 16.52 1.58
N LEU A 167 1.04 15.87 2.73
CA LEU A 167 0.93 16.53 4.04
C LEU A 167 2.19 17.34 4.34
N LEU A 168 3.38 16.75 4.16
CA LEU A 168 4.67 17.41 4.40
C LEU A 168 4.82 18.69 3.58
N LYS A 169 4.58 18.63 2.26
CA LYS A 169 4.70 19.79 1.37
C LYS A 169 3.60 20.81 1.57
N THR A 170 2.38 20.39 1.90
CA THR A 170 1.28 21.31 2.21
C THR A 170 1.54 22.06 3.52
N GLY A 171 2.10 21.38 4.53
CA GLY A 171 2.55 22.00 5.76
C GLY A 171 3.65 23.04 5.51
N GLU A 172 4.70 22.67 4.76
CA GLU A 172 5.78 23.59 4.35
C GLU A 172 5.21 24.85 3.65
N LEU A 173 4.23 24.66 2.76
CA LEU A 173 3.59 25.76 2.04
C LEU A 173 2.79 26.69 2.98
N ILE A 174 1.95 26.12 3.86
CA ILE A 174 1.12 26.91 4.79
C ILE A 174 1.99 27.67 5.79
N ASP A 175 2.94 26.98 6.43
CA ASP A 175 3.85 27.58 7.41
C ASP A 175 4.69 28.68 6.76
N GLY A 176 5.14 28.48 5.51
CA GLY A 176 5.84 29.49 4.72
C GLY A 176 5.01 30.75 4.46
N GLU A 177 3.73 30.63 4.11
CA GLU A 177 2.85 31.79 3.93
C GLU A 177 2.53 32.49 5.26
N ILE A 178 2.36 31.74 6.34
CA ILE A 178 2.11 32.30 7.68
C ILE A 178 3.32 33.11 8.15
N ALA A 179 4.54 32.57 7.98
CA ALA A 179 5.78 33.27 8.30
C ALA A 179 5.91 34.57 7.49
N GLN A 180 5.65 34.51 6.18
CA GLN A 180 5.72 35.71 5.33
C GLN A 180 4.69 36.78 5.70
N LEU A 181 3.47 36.39 6.12
CA LEU A 181 2.50 37.34 6.64
C LEU A 181 2.92 37.98 7.96
N GLY A 182 3.62 37.23 8.81
CA GLY A 182 4.18 37.70 10.08
C GLY A 182 5.34 38.68 9.89
N GLU A 183 6.17 38.47 8.87
CA GLU A 183 7.29 39.34 8.51
C GLU A 183 6.88 40.57 7.69
N ALA A 184 5.70 40.53 7.05
CA ALA A 184 5.22 41.62 6.21
C ALA A 184 4.98 42.91 7.00
N LYS A 185 5.39 44.05 6.41
CA LYS A 185 5.33 45.38 7.02
C LYS A 185 3.93 45.70 7.57
N PRO A 186 3.83 46.36 8.74
CA PRO A 186 2.55 46.80 9.26
C PRO A 186 1.87 47.74 8.27
N LEU A 187 0.54 47.61 8.15
CA LEU A 187 -0.24 48.52 7.32
C LEU A 187 -0.25 49.93 7.94
N PRO A 188 -0.24 51.00 7.12
CA PRO A 188 -0.46 52.36 7.59
C PRO A 188 -1.80 52.51 8.33
N GLU A 189 -1.91 53.45 9.27
CA GLU A 189 -3.15 53.73 10.00
C GLU A 189 -4.29 54.20 9.08
N ASP A 190 -3.94 54.81 7.94
CA ASP A 190 -4.84 55.30 6.90
C ASP A 190 -5.00 54.32 5.72
N ALA A 191 -4.58 53.06 5.88
CA ALA A 191 -4.70 52.05 4.84
C ALA A 191 -6.16 51.85 4.39
N ASP A 192 -6.34 51.61 3.09
CA ASP A 192 -7.66 51.32 2.51
C ASP A 192 -8.35 50.18 3.29
N PRO A 193 -9.58 50.38 3.81
CA PRO A 193 -10.35 49.35 4.49
C PRO A 193 -10.45 48.03 3.70
N LYS A 194 -10.46 48.09 2.37
CA LYS A 194 -10.47 46.90 1.51
C LYS A 194 -9.18 46.09 1.62
N LEU A 195 -8.03 46.76 1.71
CA LEU A 195 -6.73 46.11 1.88
C LEU A 195 -6.64 45.46 3.26
N VAL A 196 -7.07 46.17 4.31
CA VAL A 196 -7.12 45.63 5.69
C VAL A 196 -7.98 44.37 5.72
N ALA A 197 -9.19 44.44 5.15
CA ALA A 197 -10.10 43.29 5.07
C ALA A 197 -9.50 42.13 4.25
N ALA A 198 -8.84 42.41 3.13
CA ALA A 198 -8.20 41.38 2.30
C ALA A 198 -7.05 40.66 3.04
N ARG A 199 -6.19 41.41 3.76
CA ARG A 199 -5.08 40.82 4.54
C ARG A 199 -5.60 40.00 5.73
N GLN A 200 -6.62 40.48 6.43
CA GLN A 200 -7.27 39.73 7.50
C GLN A 200 -7.97 38.47 6.99
N SER A 201 -8.70 38.57 5.87
CA SER A 201 -9.31 37.42 5.22
C SER A 201 -8.26 36.39 4.84
N TRP A 202 -7.12 36.82 4.30
CA TRP A 202 -6.03 35.92 3.94
C TRP A 202 -5.43 35.21 5.15
N GLN A 203 -5.15 35.95 6.22
CA GLN A 203 -4.66 35.39 7.48
C GLN A 203 -5.63 34.36 8.06
N ASN A 204 -6.93 34.63 8.02
CA ASN A 204 -7.96 33.70 8.49
C ASN A 204 -8.03 32.44 7.62
N SER A 205 -7.94 32.57 6.30
CA SER A 205 -7.90 31.42 5.38
C SER A 205 -6.69 30.52 5.64
N LEU A 206 -5.51 31.09 5.91
CA LEU A 206 -4.33 30.29 6.24
C LEU A 206 -4.44 29.60 7.59
N ARG A 207 -5.00 30.26 8.61
CA ARG A 207 -5.29 29.61 9.90
C ARG A 207 -6.28 28.46 9.77
N GLN A 208 -7.32 28.63 8.95
CA GLN A 208 -8.27 27.57 8.66
C GLN A 208 -7.60 26.41 7.91
N ALA A 209 -6.82 26.70 6.86
CA ALA A 209 -6.07 25.69 6.12
C ALA A 209 -5.11 24.93 7.05
N ARG A 210 -4.42 25.63 7.96
CA ARG A 210 -3.52 25.03 8.93
C ARG A 210 -4.23 24.12 9.94
N SER A 211 -5.42 24.51 10.38
CA SER A 211 -6.26 23.70 11.28
C SER A 211 -6.72 22.41 10.59
N VAL A 212 -7.22 22.52 9.35
CA VAL A 212 -7.62 21.35 8.55
C VAL A 212 -6.44 20.41 8.32
N TRP A 213 -5.30 20.98 7.92
CA TRP A 213 -4.06 20.23 7.72
C TRP A 213 -3.61 19.50 9.00
N LEU A 214 -3.69 20.15 10.15
CA LEU A 214 -3.29 19.52 11.42
C LEU A 214 -4.21 18.35 11.77
N THR A 215 -5.52 18.48 11.53
CA THR A 215 -6.46 17.36 11.68
C THR A 215 -6.09 16.20 10.75
N GLU A 216 -5.76 16.46 9.48
CA GLU A 216 -5.32 15.41 8.56
C GLU A 216 -4.03 14.72 9.02
N VAL A 217 -3.07 15.47 9.60
CA VAL A 217 -1.84 14.91 10.19
C VAL A 217 -2.15 14.03 11.40
N ARG A 218 -3.05 14.48 12.28
CA ARG A 218 -3.49 13.70 13.45
C ARG A 218 -4.15 12.40 13.03
N ASP A 219 -5.06 12.46 12.05
CA ASP A 219 -5.74 11.28 11.50
C ASP A 219 -4.74 10.32 10.83
N PHE A 220 -3.78 10.86 10.06
CA PHE A 220 -2.77 10.07 9.36
C PHE A 220 -1.85 9.28 10.31
N PHE A 221 -1.42 9.90 11.40
CA PHE A 221 -0.56 9.26 12.40
C PHE A 221 -1.33 8.62 13.56
N ASN A 222 -2.66 8.70 13.56
CA ASN A 222 -3.52 8.31 14.68
C ASN A 222 -3.00 8.86 16.02
N ALA A 223 -2.78 10.18 16.07
CA ALA A 223 -2.12 10.86 17.17
C ALA A 223 -2.76 12.22 17.49
N GLU A 224 -2.84 12.57 18.77
CA GLU A 224 -3.45 13.83 19.24
C GLU A 224 -2.39 14.92 19.48
N TYR A 225 -1.61 15.26 18.45
CA TYR A 225 -0.58 16.30 18.54
C TYR A 225 -1.19 17.67 18.89
N HIS A 226 -0.59 18.44 19.80
CA HIS A 226 -1.02 19.84 20.01
C HIS A 226 -0.86 20.66 18.72
N ASP A 227 0.35 20.63 18.17
CA ASP A 227 0.74 21.20 16.88
C ASP A 227 1.97 20.44 16.35
N VAL A 228 2.22 20.52 15.05
CA VAL A 228 3.32 19.82 14.36
C VAL A 228 4.01 20.76 13.38
N HIS A 229 5.34 20.81 13.41
CA HIS A 229 6.14 21.50 12.40
C HIS A 229 7.10 20.51 11.73
N PHE A 230 6.95 20.35 10.41
CA PHE A 230 7.82 19.45 9.67
C PHE A 230 9.07 20.15 9.16
N LYS A 231 10.23 19.61 9.52
CA LYS A 231 11.53 20.07 9.04
C LYS A 231 11.91 19.30 7.79
N LYS A 232 12.07 20.03 6.70
CA LYS A 232 12.49 19.45 5.42
C LYS A 232 13.90 18.90 5.52
N ASP A 233 14.05 17.64 5.15
CA ASP A 233 15.32 17.00 4.87
C ASP A 233 15.36 16.47 3.42
N GLY A 234 16.43 15.74 3.10
CA GLY A 234 16.64 15.20 1.75
C GLY A 234 15.74 14.03 1.35
N SER A 235 14.87 13.49 2.24
CA SER A 235 14.03 12.30 1.96
C SER A 235 12.84 12.60 1.05
N GLY A 236 12.53 13.87 0.83
CA GLY A 236 11.32 14.26 0.13
C GLY A 236 11.24 13.85 -1.34
N LEU A 237 10.06 13.41 -1.76
CA LEU A 237 9.77 13.14 -3.18
C LEU A 237 10.07 14.34 -4.09
N PRO A 238 10.52 14.06 -5.34
CA PRO A 238 10.98 15.07 -6.28
C PRO A 238 9.87 16.07 -6.60
N THR A 239 10.25 17.35 -6.68
CA THR A 239 9.33 18.44 -7.08
C THR A 239 9.22 18.58 -8.60
N TYR A 240 10.02 17.84 -9.37
CA TYR A 240 10.09 17.90 -10.82
C TYR A 240 10.42 19.26 -11.44
N ARG A 241 10.61 20.35 -10.68
CA ARG A 241 10.79 21.71 -11.20
C ARG A 241 11.92 21.84 -12.22
N LYS A 242 13.00 21.07 -12.05
CA LYS A 242 14.17 21.04 -12.94
C LYS A 242 14.04 20.08 -14.13
N MET A 243 12.99 19.27 -14.19
CA MET A 243 12.77 18.28 -15.25
C MET A 243 11.84 18.85 -16.30
N GLU A 244 12.29 18.99 -17.55
CA GLU A 244 11.44 19.54 -18.63
C GLU A 244 10.51 18.48 -19.23
N ARG A 245 11.04 17.30 -19.54
CA ARG A 245 10.28 16.20 -20.15
C ARG A 245 10.67 14.86 -19.50
N PRO A 246 9.73 14.17 -18.84
CA PRO A 246 9.93 12.79 -18.42
C PRO A 246 9.81 11.91 -19.66
N ASP A 247 10.63 10.88 -19.75
CA ASP A 247 10.53 9.91 -20.83
C ASP A 247 9.36 8.95 -20.57
N LEU A 248 8.14 9.41 -20.86
CA LEU A 248 6.94 8.58 -20.70
C LEU A 248 6.76 7.55 -21.83
N THR A 249 7.73 7.45 -22.75
CA THR A 249 7.71 6.41 -23.79
C THR A 249 8.16 5.06 -23.26
N ASP A 250 8.91 5.05 -22.15
CA ASP A 250 9.24 3.82 -21.44
C ASP A 250 8.04 3.32 -20.64
N TRP A 251 7.52 2.16 -21.04
CA TRP A 251 6.39 1.54 -20.36
C TRP A 251 6.75 1.11 -18.94
N GLN A 252 8.02 0.81 -18.65
CA GLN A 252 8.45 0.38 -17.32
C GLN A 252 8.23 1.45 -16.25
N ARG A 253 8.16 2.73 -16.64
CA ARG A 253 7.88 3.86 -15.75
C ARG A 253 6.46 3.92 -15.23
N TRP A 254 5.48 3.28 -15.87
CA TRP A 254 4.07 3.40 -15.46
C TRP A 254 3.31 2.06 -15.40
N CYS A 255 4.00 0.93 -15.55
CA CYS A 255 3.36 -0.39 -15.66
C CYS A 255 3.48 -1.30 -14.44
N LYS A 256 4.28 -0.95 -13.42
CA LYS A 256 4.60 -1.92 -12.36
C LYS A 256 3.52 -2.07 -11.29
N LEU A 257 2.60 -1.12 -11.14
CA LEU A 257 1.61 -1.13 -10.05
C LEU A 257 0.22 -1.62 -10.49
N THR A 258 -0.66 -0.74 -10.93
CA THR A 258 -2.06 -1.11 -11.25
C THR A 258 -2.13 -2.11 -12.40
N ARG A 259 -1.26 -1.95 -13.39
CA ARG A 259 -1.27 -2.79 -14.59
C ARG A 259 -0.75 -4.20 -14.34
N SER A 260 0.29 -4.36 -13.51
CA SER A 260 0.79 -5.68 -13.15
C SER A 260 -0.28 -6.44 -12.36
N GLN A 261 -0.98 -5.76 -11.44
CA GLN A 261 -2.12 -6.31 -10.71
C GLN A 261 -3.25 -6.78 -11.65
N GLU A 262 -3.68 -5.94 -12.60
CA GLU A 262 -4.69 -6.31 -13.59
C GLU A 262 -4.26 -7.50 -14.45
N LEU A 263 -2.97 -7.53 -14.85
CA LEU A 263 -2.39 -8.62 -15.63
C LEU A 263 -2.37 -9.93 -14.84
N VAL A 264 -1.85 -9.91 -13.63
CA VAL A 264 -1.76 -11.08 -12.74
C VAL A 264 -3.17 -11.61 -12.44
N SER A 265 -4.14 -10.73 -12.18
CA SER A 265 -5.54 -11.11 -11.99
C SER A 265 -6.18 -11.73 -13.24
N ALA A 266 -5.86 -11.21 -14.43
CA ALA A 266 -6.37 -11.76 -15.69
C ALA A 266 -5.72 -13.11 -16.04
N LEU A 267 -4.42 -13.25 -15.78
CA LEU A 267 -3.67 -14.50 -15.96
C LEU A 267 -4.17 -15.57 -14.98
N GLN A 268 -4.44 -15.22 -13.72
CA GLN A 268 -5.07 -16.10 -12.75
C GLN A 268 -6.44 -16.61 -13.25
N LYS A 269 -7.31 -15.71 -13.71
CA LYS A 269 -8.61 -16.10 -14.27
C LYS A 269 -8.49 -16.98 -15.52
N ALA A 270 -7.50 -16.73 -16.37
CA ALA A 270 -7.23 -17.56 -17.54
C ALA A 270 -6.74 -18.96 -17.14
N HIS A 271 -5.90 -19.05 -16.10
CA HIS A 271 -5.44 -20.30 -15.51
C HIS A 271 -6.58 -21.09 -14.87
N ASP A 272 -7.49 -20.46 -14.13
CA ASP A 272 -8.67 -21.12 -13.56
C ASP A 272 -9.58 -21.73 -14.64
N GLN A 273 -9.65 -21.10 -15.81
CA GLN A 273 -10.45 -21.57 -16.95
C GLN A 273 -9.78 -22.68 -17.74
N GLN A 274 -8.44 -22.76 -17.71
CA GLN A 274 -7.65 -23.77 -18.39
C GLN A 274 -7.08 -24.77 -17.39
N LYS A 275 -7.75 -25.92 -17.20
CA LYS A 275 -7.16 -27.04 -16.42
C LYS A 275 -5.73 -27.30 -16.90
N PRO A 276 -4.69 -27.28 -16.03
CA PRO A 276 -3.32 -27.33 -16.51
C PRO A 276 -3.01 -28.67 -17.17
N ALA A 277 -2.15 -28.63 -18.19
CA ALA A 277 -1.40 -29.81 -18.61
C ALA A 277 -0.48 -30.25 -17.45
N VAL A 278 -0.22 -31.55 -17.33
CA VAL A 278 0.60 -32.11 -16.23
C VAL A 278 1.93 -31.35 -16.10
N PRO A 279 2.41 -31.06 -14.88
CA PRO A 279 3.66 -30.31 -14.68
C PRO A 279 4.83 -31.00 -15.40
N GLY A 280 5.63 -30.23 -16.14
CA GLY A 280 6.74 -30.76 -16.93
C GLY A 280 6.34 -31.38 -18.29
N THR A 281 5.04 -31.49 -18.62
CA THR A 281 4.66 -31.92 -19.97
C THR A 281 4.85 -30.82 -20.99
N LYS A 282 4.84 -29.53 -20.64
CA LYS A 282 5.17 -28.44 -21.60
C LYS A 282 6.50 -28.70 -22.32
N LEU A 283 7.57 -29.04 -21.60
CA LEU A 283 8.87 -29.34 -22.20
C LEU A 283 8.83 -30.57 -23.14
N VAL A 284 7.99 -31.55 -22.81
CA VAL A 284 7.81 -32.79 -23.59
C VAL A 284 6.88 -32.57 -24.78
N THR A 285 5.81 -31.79 -24.61
CA THR A 285 4.83 -31.43 -25.63
C THR A 285 5.42 -30.42 -26.61
N ASP A 286 6.22 -29.46 -26.17
CA ASP A 286 6.92 -28.50 -27.04
C ASP A 286 7.94 -29.23 -27.90
N LYS A 287 8.71 -30.17 -27.34
CA LYS A 287 9.61 -31.04 -28.13
C LYS A 287 8.86 -32.00 -29.06
N LEU A 288 7.73 -32.56 -28.62
CA LEU A 288 6.87 -33.39 -29.48
C LEU A 288 6.29 -32.56 -30.61
N ALA A 289 5.82 -31.35 -30.33
CA ALA A 289 5.27 -30.38 -31.28
C ALA A 289 6.31 -29.90 -32.30
N GLU A 290 7.54 -29.62 -31.86
CA GLU A 290 8.68 -29.39 -32.75
C GLU A 290 8.91 -30.59 -33.67
N MET A 291 8.89 -31.81 -33.12
CA MET A 291 9.09 -33.06 -33.87
C MET A 291 7.95 -33.38 -34.85
N ILE A 292 6.71 -33.00 -34.56
CA ILE A 292 5.52 -33.31 -35.38
C ILE A 292 4.97 -32.10 -36.14
N HIS A 293 5.66 -30.95 -36.08
CA HIS A 293 5.27 -29.68 -36.73
C HIS A 293 3.81 -29.27 -36.45
N ILE A 294 3.37 -29.48 -35.21
CA ILE A 294 2.06 -29.02 -34.75
C ILE A 294 2.28 -27.73 -33.97
N ASP A 295 1.65 -26.64 -34.40
CA ASP A 295 1.52 -25.44 -33.57
C ASP A 295 0.66 -25.79 -32.36
N LEU A 296 1.31 -26.04 -31.22
CA LEU A 296 0.64 -26.01 -29.93
C LEU A 296 0.24 -24.56 -29.70
N GLY A 297 -1.08 -24.32 -29.70
CA GLY A 297 -1.66 -22.99 -29.58
C GLY A 297 -0.88 -22.10 -28.61
N SER A 298 -0.52 -20.92 -29.12
CA SER A 298 0.20 -19.87 -28.41
C SER A 298 -0.29 -19.69 -26.98
N GLU A 299 0.63 -19.27 -26.09
CA GLU A 299 0.30 -18.73 -24.77
C GLU A 299 -1.00 -17.92 -24.84
N PRO A 300 -1.87 -17.99 -23.81
CA PRO A 300 -3.11 -17.25 -23.85
C PRO A 300 -2.78 -15.79 -24.18
N ASP A 301 -3.21 -15.32 -25.37
CA ASP A 301 -3.10 -13.93 -25.80
C ASP A 301 -4.08 -13.15 -24.92
N VAL A 302 -3.74 -12.99 -23.64
CA VAL A 302 -4.50 -12.21 -22.66
C VAL A 302 -4.31 -10.76 -23.04
N ARG A 303 -5.06 -10.33 -24.05
CA ARG A 303 -5.20 -8.93 -24.40
C ARG A 303 -6.02 -8.25 -23.32
N LEU A 304 -5.33 -7.67 -22.34
CA LEU A 304 -5.95 -6.73 -21.42
C LEU A 304 -6.62 -5.61 -22.22
N LYS A 305 -7.75 -5.11 -21.70
CA LYS A 305 -8.41 -3.94 -22.29
C LYS A 305 -7.45 -2.76 -22.20
N THR A 306 -6.89 -2.35 -23.32
CA THR A 306 -5.93 -1.24 -23.41
C THR A 306 -6.51 0.12 -22.99
N GLU A 307 -7.82 0.24 -22.79
CA GLU A 307 -8.43 1.52 -22.41
C GLU A 307 -8.09 1.92 -20.97
N SER A 308 -8.02 0.98 -20.01
CA SER A 308 -7.59 1.27 -18.62
C SER A 308 -6.18 1.87 -18.61
N VAL A 309 -5.24 1.17 -19.26
CA VAL A 309 -3.86 1.64 -19.46
C VAL A 309 -3.80 3.02 -20.14
N ARG A 310 -4.64 3.24 -21.15
CA ARG A 310 -4.70 4.51 -21.86
C ARG A 310 -5.21 5.63 -20.96
N GLU A 311 -6.18 5.36 -20.09
CA GLU A 311 -6.73 6.31 -19.12
C GLU A 311 -5.71 6.68 -18.04
N GLU A 312 -4.96 5.71 -17.52
CA GLU A 312 -3.88 5.95 -16.55
C GLU A 312 -2.77 6.81 -17.16
N VAL A 313 -2.25 6.44 -18.33
CA VAL A 313 -1.21 7.21 -19.02
C VAL A 313 -1.71 8.60 -19.40
N ARG A 314 -2.96 8.74 -19.86
CA ARG A 314 -3.57 10.06 -20.11
C ARG A 314 -3.66 10.88 -18.83
N THR A 315 -3.98 10.26 -17.71
CA THR A 315 -4.07 10.93 -16.40
C THR A 315 -2.69 11.38 -15.94
N LEU A 316 -1.67 10.52 -16.01
CA LEU A 316 -0.28 10.86 -15.73
C LEU A 316 0.19 12.05 -16.59
N ILE A 317 0.00 11.98 -17.91
CA ILE A 317 0.40 13.05 -18.84
C ILE A 317 -0.35 14.36 -18.54
N ARG A 318 -1.65 14.29 -18.25
CA ARG A 318 -2.46 15.46 -17.90
C ARG A 318 -1.96 16.09 -16.61
N SER A 319 -1.79 15.30 -15.55
CA SER A 319 -1.26 15.78 -14.26
C SER A 319 0.13 16.35 -14.40
N TRP A 320 1.00 15.75 -15.23
CA TRP A 320 2.31 16.32 -15.54
C TRP A 320 2.21 17.71 -16.18
N ARG A 321 1.34 17.88 -17.19
CA ARG A 321 1.13 19.18 -17.87
C ARG A 321 0.57 20.22 -16.92
N GLU A 322 -0.41 19.86 -16.10
CA GLU A 322 -1.01 20.74 -15.10
C GLU A 322 0.02 21.18 -14.04
N MET A 323 0.82 20.24 -13.53
CA MET A 323 1.93 20.54 -12.62
C MET A 323 2.91 21.53 -13.25
N LYS A 324 3.31 21.30 -14.51
CA LYS A 324 4.25 22.19 -15.22
C LYS A 324 3.66 23.57 -15.46
N GLN A 325 2.39 23.64 -15.83
CA GLN A 325 1.69 24.89 -16.02
C GLN A 325 1.63 25.69 -14.71
N ALA A 326 1.27 25.03 -13.60
CA ALA A 326 1.26 25.65 -12.28
C ALA A 326 2.66 26.15 -11.87
N GLN A 327 3.71 25.35 -12.10
CA GLN A 327 5.10 25.75 -11.84
C GLN A 327 5.52 26.99 -12.62
N VAL A 328 5.20 27.05 -13.93
CA VAL A 328 5.54 28.19 -14.78
C VAL A 328 4.77 29.45 -14.37
N GLN A 329 3.47 29.32 -14.05
CA GLN A 329 2.66 30.44 -13.60
C GLN A 329 3.13 30.95 -12.23
N ALA A 330 3.43 30.05 -11.29
CA ALA A 330 3.94 30.40 -9.98
C ALA A 330 5.30 31.13 -10.07
N ALA A 331 6.22 30.63 -10.90
CA ALA A 331 7.53 31.25 -11.10
C ALA A 331 7.42 32.68 -11.69
N LYS A 332 6.46 32.93 -12.59
CA LYS A 332 6.19 34.27 -13.12
C LYS A 332 5.71 35.22 -12.03
N LEU A 333 4.80 34.76 -11.17
CA LEU A 333 4.29 35.58 -10.06
C LEU A 333 5.38 35.85 -9.02
N GLU A 334 6.19 34.84 -8.67
CA GLU A 334 7.32 34.97 -7.74
C GLU A 334 8.37 35.98 -8.22
N ALA A 335 8.69 35.99 -9.51
CA ALA A 335 9.64 36.95 -10.08
C ALA A 335 9.18 38.42 -9.95
N THR A 336 7.88 38.64 -9.77
CA THR A 336 7.27 39.98 -9.65
C THR A 336 6.74 40.28 -8.25
N ALA A 337 6.78 39.31 -7.33
CA ALA A 337 6.16 39.42 -6.02
C ALA A 337 7.03 40.24 -5.07
N ASP A 338 6.48 41.34 -4.56
CA ASP A 338 7.02 42.05 -3.41
C ASP A 338 6.45 41.45 -2.12
N GLN A 339 7.31 41.26 -1.11
CA GLN A 339 6.96 40.70 0.20
C GLN A 339 6.24 41.72 1.10
N SER A 340 6.17 43.00 0.69
CA SER A 340 5.64 44.07 1.54
C SER A 340 4.16 43.95 1.91
N LEU A 341 3.33 43.32 1.08
CA LEU A 341 1.87 43.16 1.28
C LEU A 341 1.13 44.47 1.68
N VAL A 342 1.53 45.59 1.07
CA VAL A 342 0.98 46.94 1.31
C VAL A 342 -0.03 47.38 0.24
N THR A 343 -0.28 46.55 -0.79
CA THR A 343 -1.31 46.80 -1.80
C THR A 343 -2.22 45.59 -1.97
N LEU A 344 -3.43 45.83 -2.49
CA LEU A 344 -4.41 44.78 -2.73
C LEU A 344 -3.92 43.76 -3.78
N ASP A 345 -3.26 44.24 -4.83
CA ASP A 345 -2.67 43.42 -5.88
C ASP A 345 -1.57 42.49 -5.33
N GLN A 346 -0.77 42.96 -4.37
CA GLN A 346 0.24 42.13 -3.70
C GLN A 346 -0.41 40.98 -2.91
N VAL A 347 -1.47 41.28 -2.16
CA VAL A 347 -2.23 40.25 -1.41
C VAL A 347 -2.85 39.23 -2.36
N GLN A 348 -3.47 39.68 -3.45
CA GLN A 348 -4.05 38.78 -4.48
C GLN A 348 -2.98 37.94 -5.17
N THR A 349 -1.82 38.51 -5.47
CA THR A 349 -0.69 37.79 -6.06
C THR A 349 -0.24 36.63 -5.17
N ARG A 350 -0.13 36.86 -3.84
CA ARG A 350 0.19 35.80 -2.88
C ARG A 350 -0.88 34.73 -2.78
N GLN A 351 -2.15 35.12 -2.72
CA GLN A 351 -3.27 34.16 -2.73
C GLN A 351 -3.26 33.28 -3.97
N ASN A 352 -2.97 33.86 -5.14
CA ASN A 352 -2.85 33.11 -6.39
C ASN A 352 -1.63 32.19 -6.39
N LEU A 353 -0.50 32.66 -5.86
CA LEU A 353 0.70 31.84 -5.72
C LEU A 353 0.43 30.61 -4.84
N PHE A 354 -0.19 30.80 -3.69
CA PHE A 354 -0.57 29.69 -2.80
C PHE A 354 -1.45 28.66 -3.50
N LYS A 355 -2.49 29.10 -4.24
CA LYS A 355 -3.35 28.20 -5.02
C LYS A 355 -2.58 27.42 -6.09
N LEU A 356 -1.68 28.08 -6.81
CA LEU A 356 -0.84 27.42 -7.81
C LEU A 356 0.11 26.39 -7.18
N ARG A 357 0.65 26.67 -6.00
CA ARG A 357 1.50 25.72 -5.27
C ARG A 357 0.70 24.54 -4.71
N GLN A 358 -0.54 24.75 -4.27
CA GLN A 358 -1.44 23.65 -3.92
C GLN A 358 -1.77 22.77 -5.13
N GLN A 359 -2.05 23.39 -6.28
CA GLN A 359 -2.28 22.66 -7.53
C GLN A 359 -1.04 21.88 -7.97
N GLU A 360 0.16 22.45 -7.83
CA GLU A 360 1.42 21.75 -8.08
C GLU A 360 1.53 20.47 -7.22
N ILE A 361 1.23 20.56 -5.92
CA ILE A 361 1.27 19.40 -5.00
C ILE A 361 0.24 18.34 -5.42
N GLN A 362 -0.99 18.74 -5.71
CA GLN A 362 -2.06 17.82 -6.14
C GLN A 362 -1.70 17.09 -7.43
N SER A 363 -1.24 17.81 -8.45
CA SER A 363 -0.82 17.19 -9.71
C SER A 363 0.43 16.32 -9.54
N ALA A 364 1.38 16.73 -8.69
CA ALA A 364 2.56 15.95 -8.38
C ALA A 364 2.22 14.63 -7.66
N SER A 365 1.19 14.62 -6.79
CA SER A 365 0.75 13.41 -6.10
C SER A 365 0.37 12.27 -7.05
N VAL A 366 -0.27 12.61 -8.18
CA VAL A 366 -0.64 11.64 -9.22
C VAL A 366 0.61 11.13 -9.94
N VAL A 367 1.57 12.01 -10.21
CA VAL A 367 2.85 11.62 -10.82
C VAL A 367 3.63 10.71 -9.87
N TRP A 368 3.69 11.02 -8.57
CA TRP A 368 4.35 10.17 -7.58
C TRP A 368 3.71 8.79 -7.49
N MET A 369 2.39 8.69 -7.59
CA MET A 369 1.72 7.38 -7.59
C MET A 369 2.05 6.52 -8.80
N LEU A 370 2.20 7.15 -9.98
CA LEU A 370 2.22 6.42 -11.25
C LEU A 370 3.61 6.30 -11.89
N ASP A 371 4.56 7.17 -11.54
CA ASP A 371 5.93 7.14 -12.09
C ASP A 371 6.86 6.31 -11.20
N GLU A 372 7.30 5.17 -11.71
CA GLU A 372 8.20 4.24 -11.02
C GLU A 372 9.56 4.85 -10.69
N GLU A 373 10.03 5.85 -11.43
CA GLU A 373 11.29 6.55 -11.09
C GLU A 373 11.21 7.32 -9.77
N CYS A 374 10.01 7.54 -9.21
CA CYS A 374 9.90 8.11 -7.86
C CYS A 374 10.38 7.15 -6.77
N TRP A 375 10.38 5.86 -7.06
CA TRP A 375 10.49 4.78 -6.08
C TRP A 375 11.75 3.93 -6.25
N ASN A 376 12.55 4.18 -7.29
CA ASN A 376 13.89 3.59 -7.49
C ASN A 376 14.96 4.62 -7.15
#